data_AF-A0A2K1NDB6-F1
#
_entry.id   AF-A0A2K1NDB6-F1
#
_cell.length_a   1.000
_cell.length_b   1.000
_cell.length_c   1.000
_cell.angle_alpha   90.00
_cell.angle_beta   90.00
_cell.angle_gamma   90.00
#
_symmetry.space_group_name_H-M   'P 1'
#
loop_
_entity.id
_entity.type
_entity.pdbx_description
1 polymer ?
#
loop_
_entity_poly.entity_id
_entity_poly.type
_entity_poly.pdbx_seq_one_letter_code
_entity_poly.pdbx_strand_id
1 'polypeptide(L)'
;MKEKEKVVLDYCIKDIEYRIKSCESSYEKEDFNEKVSDFRAFIFSMGSSMDIIRNEIFEDYKQNKKWKYFNDIFDIKNDKKQDIRSCEIRGDFKNHLSNNYTDQNKRQRILEIMENLGIIISNDKYYFIAQKFSKGKIEEKKISLWDIYNSLKHSCYPRKPNTYAYFKDDIVGYKGEMLLNISTTEGEYSFEIFGGWVAFEGAEELAKSKENPYLKMIKDIGNYIIKNLTDMQEVI
;
A
#
# COMPACT_ATOMS: atom_id res chain seq x y z
N MET A 1 21.11 -15.94 -11.03
CA MET A 1 20.98 -15.00 -9.92
C MET A 1 22.32 -14.37 -9.59
N LYS A 2 22.44 -13.04 -9.70
CA LYS A 2 23.59 -12.34 -9.12
C LYS A 2 23.36 -12.29 -7.61
N GLU A 3 24.34 -12.66 -6.80
CA GLU A 3 24.23 -12.69 -5.33
C GLU A 3 23.72 -11.36 -4.74
N LYS A 4 23.98 -10.25 -5.44
CA LYS A 4 23.45 -8.91 -5.17
C LYS A 4 21.90 -8.84 -5.18
N GLU A 5 21.24 -9.42 -6.17
CA GLU A 5 19.76 -9.34 -6.33
C GLU A 5 19.05 -10.04 -5.17
N LYS A 6 19.58 -11.18 -4.72
CA LYS A 6 19.04 -11.92 -3.58
C LYS A 6 19.13 -11.12 -2.28
N VAL A 7 20.29 -10.50 -2.03
CA VAL A 7 20.53 -9.65 -0.84
C VAL A 7 19.56 -8.47 -0.83
N VAL A 8 19.31 -7.86 -1.99
CA VAL A 8 18.35 -6.75 -2.13
C VAL A 8 16.92 -7.20 -1.76
N LEU A 9 16.47 -8.34 -2.28
CA LEU A 9 15.14 -8.88 -1.97
C LEU A 9 15.02 -9.29 -0.49
N ASP A 10 16.06 -9.91 0.10
CA ASP A 10 16.08 -10.29 1.51
C ASP A 10 15.95 -9.07 2.43
N TYR A 11 16.61 -7.97 2.06
CA TYR A 11 16.51 -6.70 2.79
C TYR A 11 15.07 -6.16 2.74
N CYS A 12 14.45 -6.12 1.56
CA CYS A 12 13.09 -5.64 1.39
C CYS A 12 12.08 -6.48 2.20
N ILE A 13 12.21 -7.81 2.15
CA ILE A 13 11.36 -8.73 2.92
C ILE A 13 11.47 -8.46 4.42
N LYS A 14 12.69 -8.42 4.95
CA LYS A 14 12.93 -8.22 6.39
C LYS A 14 12.43 -6.86 6.89
N ASP A 15 12.59 -5.81 6.09
CA ASP A 15 12.08 -4.48 6.45
C ASP A 15 10.55 -4.48 6.53
N ILE A 16 9.84 -5.09 5.56
CA ILE A 16 8.38 -5.19 5.59
C ILE A 16 7.91 -6.04 6.78
N GLU A 17 8.54 -7.19 7.05
CA GLU A 17 8.23 -8.03 8.22
C GLU A 17 8.39 -7.26 9.53
N TYR A 18 9.46 -6.48 9.66
CA TYR A 18 9.70 -5.62 10.81
C TYR A 18 8.61 -4.56 10.96
N ARG A 19 8.20 -3.90 9.86
CA ARG A 19 7.14 -2.88 9.90
C ARG A 19 5.76 -3.43 10.25
N ILE A 20 5.42 -4.64 9.81
CA ILE A 20 4.18 -5.30 10.23
C ILE A 20 4.19 -5.46 11.76
N LYS A 21 5.26 -6.01 12.34
CA LYS A 21 5.41 -6.20 13.79
C LYS A 21 5.40 -4.88 14.57
N SER A 22 6.01 -3.82 14.01
CA SER A 22 5.98 -2.48 14.62
C SER A 22 4.57 -1.94 14.70
N CYS A 23 3.80 -2.03 13.61
CA CYS A 23 2.39 -1.63 13.58
C CYS A 23 1.53 -2.43 14.57
N GLU A 24 1.79 -3.73 14.76
CA GLU A 24 1.13 -4.53 15.79
C GLU A 24 1.47 -4.03 17.19
N SER A 25 2.75 -3.82 17.50
CA SER A 25 3.20 -3.39 18.83
C SER A 25 2.70 -1.99 19.19
N SER A 26 2.75 -1.04 18.26
CA SER A 26 2.25 0.32 18.49
C SER A 26 0.73 0.35 18.65
N TYR A 27 0.01 -0.58 18.02
CA TYR A 27 -1.43 -0.74 18.25
C TYR A 27 -1.74 -1.13 19.70
N GLU A 28 -1.01 -2.10 20.25
CA GLU A 28 -1.18 -2.59 21.64
C GLU A 28 -0.84 -1.54 22.71
N LYS A 29 0.12 -0.65 22.44
CA LYS A 29 0.54 0.40 23.39
C LYS A 29 -0.43 1.58 23.50
N GLU A 30 -1.41 1.67 22.60
CA GLU A 30 -2.42 2.73 22.55
C GLU A 30 -1.87 4.17 22.36
N ASP A 31 -0.60 4.36 22.01
CA ASP A 31 -0.02 5.67 21.71
C ASP A 31 -0.32 6.13 20.26
N PHE A 32 -1.05 7.22 20.12
CA PHE A 32 -1.43 7.75 18.81
C PHE A 32 -0.22 8.13 17.93
N ASN A 33 0.80 8.77 18.50
CA ASN A 33 1.96 9.24 17.72
C ASN A 33 2.81 8.05 17.27
N GLU A 34 2.95 7.03 18.11
CA GLU A 34 3.65 5.78 17.76
C GLU A 34 2.91 5.06 16.62
N LYS A 35 1.58 4.90 16.72
CA LYS A 35 0.74 4.34 15.64
C LYS A 35 0.90 5.10 14.31
N VAL A 36 0.89 6.44 14.36
CA VAL A 36 1.11 7.31 13.18
C VAL A 36 2.49 7.08 12.57
N SER A 37 3.53 7.07 13.40
CA SER A 37 4.91 6.90 12.97
C SER A 37 5.12 5.53 12.30
N ASP A 38 4.63 4.47 12.93
CA ASP A 38 4.82 3.10 12.46
C ASP A 38 4.02 2.82 11.19
N PHE A 39 2.77 3.30 11.12
CA PHE A 39 1.98 3.22 9.90
C PHE A 39 2.66 3.94 8.73
N ARG A 40 3.17 5.16 8.97
CA ARG A 40 3.92 5.89 7.95
C ARG A 40 5.14 5.09 7.52
N ALA A 41 5.92 4.57 8.46
CA ALA A 41 7.09 3.76 8.16
C ALA A 41 6.74 2.52 7.33
N PHE A 42 5.64 1.83 7.65
CA PHE A 42 5.11 0.72 6.86
C PHE A 42 4.81 1.12 5.41
N ILE A 43 4.08 2.23 5.18
CA ILE A 43 3.78 2.72 3.83
C ILE A 43 5.08 3.05 3.06
N PHE A 44 6.05 3.70 3.71
CA PHE A 44 7.33 4.04 3.07
C PHE A 44 8.17 2.80 2.75
N SER A 45 8.21 1.80 3.64
CA SER A 45 8.92 0.54 3.40
C SER A 45 8.36 -0.20 2.18
N MET A 46 7.03 -0.25 2.02
CA MET A 46 6.42 -0.83 0.83
C MET A 46 6.78 -0.05 -0.44
N GLY A 47 6.57 1.27 -0.46
CA GLY A 47 6.86 2.10 -1.63
C GLY A 47 8.34 2.05 -2.02
N SER A 48 9.24 2.13 -1.03
CA SER A 48 10.68 2.08 -1.27
C SER A 48 11.15 0.72 -1.75
N SER A 49 10.58 -0.38 -1.23
CA SER A 49 10.89 -1.74 -1.70
C SER A 49 10.53 -1.92 -3.18
N MET A 50 9.38 -1.39 -3.60
CA MET A 50 8.98 -1.40 -5.00
C MET A 50 9.96 -0.60 -5.88
N ASP A 51 10.34 0.61 -5.45
CA ASP A 51 11.33 1.42 -6.17
C ASP A 51 12.70 0.73 -6.24
N ILE A 52 13.12 0.04 -5.18
CA ILE A 52 14.36 -0.76 -5.14
C ILE A 52 14.31 -1.91 -6.14
N ILE A 53 13.21 -2.67 -6.21
CA ILE A 53 13.05 -3.75 -7.21
C ILE A 53 13.22 -3.19 -8.62
N ARG A 54 12.57 -2.06 -8.90
CA ARG A 54 12.70 -1.40 -10.20
C ARG A 54 14.15 -1.01 -10.49
N ASN A 55 14.86 -0.43 -9.52
CA ASN A 55 16.17 0.18 -9.74
C ASN A 55 17.34 -0.80 -9.66
N GLU A 56 17.24 -1.86 -8.86
CA GLU A 56 18.35 -2.79 -8.61
C GLU A 56 18.18 -4.15 -9.29
N ILE A 57 16.94 -4.58 -9.55
CA ILE A 57 16.65 -5.89 -10.16
C ILE A 57 16.32 -5.73 -11.64
N PHE A 58 15.57 -4.68 -11.99
CA PHE A 58 15.21 -4.35 -13.38
C PHE A 58 15.88 -3.06 -13.86
N GLU A 59 17.12 -2.82 -13.44
CA GLU A 59 17.92 -1.62 -13.77
C GLU A 59 17.98 -1.35 -15.29
N ASP A 60 18.06 -2.42 -16.08
CA ASP A 60 18.17 -2.37 -17.54
C ASP A 60 16.81 -2.07 -18.25
N TYR A 61 15.70 -2.02 -17.52
CA TYR A 61 14.38 -1.75 -18.09
C TYR A 61 14.13 -0.24 -18.29
N LYS A 62 14.07 0.17 -19.57
CA LYS A 62 13.67 1.50 -20.06
C LYS A 62 14.27 2.67 -19.25
N GLN A 63 15.58 2.91 -19.42
CA GLN A 63 16.33 4.04 -18.87
C GLN A 63 15.96 5.42 -19.49
N ASN A 64 14.68 5.77 -19.56
CA ASN A 64 14.31 7.16 -19.83
C ASN A 64 14.40 7.94 -18.52
N LYS A 65 15.06 9.11 -18.51
CA LYS A 65 15.30 9.95 -17.30
C LYS A 65 14.05 10.30 -16.47
N LYS A 66 12.84 10.08 -17.02
CA LYS A 66 11.56 10.33 -16.38
C LYS A 66 11.01 9.15 -15.57
N TRP A 67 11.48 7.93 -15.81
CA TRP A 67 10.95 6.72 -15.15
C TRP A 67 11.90 6.39 -14.00
N LYS A 68 11.45 6.62 -12.76
CA LYS A 68 12.24 6.47 -11.53
C LYS A 68 11.55 5.61 -10.49
N TYR A 69 10.23 5.47 -10.60
CA TYR A 69 9.37 4.81 -9.62
C TYR A 69 8.83 3.50 -10.18
N PHE A 70 8.52 2.55 -9.30
CA PHE A 70 7.91 1.29 -9.72
C PHE A 70 6.59 1.51 -10.49
N ASN A 71 5.80 2.52 -10.11
CA ASN A 71 4.58 2.86 -10.83
C ASN A 71 4.82 3.25 -12.30
N ASP A 72 6.02 3.71 -12.65
CA ASP A 72 6.38 4.04 -14.04
C ASP A 72 6.50 2.77 -14.90
N ILE A 73 6.77 1.59 -14.30
CA ILE A 73 6.80 0.30 -15.00
C ILE A 73 5.43 -0.06 -15.59
N PHE A 74 4.33 0.45 -15.02
CA PHE A 74 2.99 0.08 -15.43
C PHE A 74 2.12 1.28 -15.86
N ASP A 75 2.62 2.51 -15.73
CA ASP A 75 1.90 3.77 -15.99
C ASP A 75 0.44 3.74 -15.53
N ILE A 76 0.28 3.27 -14.30
CA ILE A 76 -1.02 3.07 -13.63
C ILE A 76 -1.81 4.39 -13.57
N LYS A 77 -1.11 5.54 -13.63
CA LYS A 77 -1.72 6.87 -13.56
C LYS A 77 -2.29 7.38 -14.88
N ASN A 78 -1.72 7.01 -16.03
CA ASN A 78 -2.27 7.44 -17.33
C ASN A 78 -3.27 6.44 -17.91
N ASP A 79 -3.35 5.22 -17.36
CA ASP A 79 -4.45 4.32 -17.71
C ASP A 79 -5.78 4.84 -17.15
N LYS A 80 -6.72 5.13 -18.06
CA LYS A 80 -8.09 5.56 -17.72
C LYS A 80 -8.83 4.55 -16.85
N LYS A 81 -8.45 3.27 -16.89
CA LYS A 81 -9.07 2.21 -16.10
C LYS A 81 -8.33 1.91 -14.80
N GLN A 82 -7.08 2.38 -14.67
CA GLN A 82 -6.17 2.03 -13.58
C GLN A 82 -5.96 0.50 -13.44
N ASP A 83 -6.13 -0.26 -14.52
CA ASP A 83 -6.00 -1.72 -14.57
C ASP A 83 -4.69 -2.08 -15.26
N ILE A 84 -3.75 -2.57 -14.46
CA ILE A 84 -2.39 -2.96 -14.88
C ILE A 84 -2.39 -3.99 -16.01
N ARG A 85 -3.41 -4.84 -16.09
CA ARG A 85 -3.51 -5.89 -17.11
C ARG A 85 -3.90 -5.32 -18.48
N SER A 86 -4.42 -4.09 -18.51
CA SER A 86 -4.85 -3.38 -19.71
C SER A 86 -3.85 -2.32 -20.22
N CYS A 87 -2.82 -2.00 -19.44
CA CYS A 87 -1.81 -1.01 -19.79
C CYS A 87 -0.94 -1.43 -20.98
N GLU A 88 -0.70 -0.51 -21.94
CA GLU A 88 0.21 -0.72 -23.08
C GLU A 88 1.64 -1.09 -22.63
N ILE A 89 2.06 -0.59 -21.47
CA ILE A 89 3.40 -0.83 -20.91
C ILE A 89 3.64 -2.29 -20.52
N ARG A 90 2.56 -3.07 -20.32
CA ARG A 90 2.65 -4.52 -20.18
C ARG A 90 3.32 -5.17 -21.41
N GLY A 91 3.05 -4.66 -22.61
CA GLY A 91 3.68 -5.12 -23.85
C GLY A 91 5.19 -4.82 -23.87
N ASP A 92 5.57 -3.63 -23.43
CA ASP A 92 6.98 -3.23 -23.34
C ASP A 92 7.77 -4.05 -22.31
N PHE A 93 7.19 -4.30 -21.15
CA PHE A 93 7.82 -5.14 -20.13
C PHE A 93 7.94 -6.59 -20.60
N LYS A 94 6.92 -7.14 -21.27
CA LYS A 94 6.99 -8.46 -21.92
C LYS A 94 8.11 -8.56 -22.96
N ASN A 95 8.30 -7.51 -23.76
CA ASN A 95 9.37 -7.44 -24.74
C ASN A 95 10.75 -7.41 -24.05
N HIS A 96 10.90 -6.62 -22.98
CA HIS A 96 12.12 -6.61 -22.18
C HIS A 96 12.44 -7.99 -21.57
N LEU A 97 11.44 -8.66 -20.98
CA LEU A 97 11.62 -10.01 -20.44
C LEU A 97 12.02 -11.01 -21.53
N SER A 98 11.43 -10.89 -22.73
CA SER A 98 11.77 -11.75 -23.88
C SER A 98 13.18 -11.55 -24.41
N ASN A 99 13.74 -10.34 -24.27
CA ASN A 99 15.11 -10.05 -24.67
C ASN A 99 16.15 -10.51 -23.64
N ASN A 100 15.78 -10.58 -22.35
CA ASN A 100 16.72 -10.87 -21.26
C ASN A 100 16.63 -12.30 -20.69
N TYR A 101 15.53 -13.02 -20.95
CA TYR A 101 15.32 -14.38 -20.46
C TYR A 101 14.85 -15.30 -21.59
N THR A 102 15.56 -16.41 -21.81
CA THR A 102 15.21 -17.41 -22.83
C THR A 102 14.08 -18.34 -22.35
N ASP A 103 14.05 -18.67 -21.06
CA ASP A 103 13.05 -19.54 -20.43
C ASP A 103 11.66 -18.87 -20.40
N GLN A 104 10.66 -19.51 -21.00
CA GLN A 104 9.28 -19.03 -21.06
C GLN A 104 8.58 -19.04 -19.69
N ASN A 105 8.80 -20.09 -18.88
CA ASN A 105 8.20 -20.22 -17.56
C ASN A 105 8.76 -19.14 -16.62
N LYS A 106 10.08 -18.89 -16.69
CA LYS A 106 10.72 -17.80 -15.94
C LYS A 106 10.13 -16.44 -16.30
N ARG A 107 10.00 -16.13 -17.60
CA ARG A 107 9.38 -14.88 -18.06
C ARG A 107 7.96 -14.70 -17.53
N GLN A 108 7.16 -15.75 -17.64
CA GLN A 108 5.76 -15.72 -17.21
C GLN A 108 5.65 -15.51 -15.70
N ARG A 109 6.47 -16.20 -14.89
CA ARG A 109 6.50 -16.01 -13.43
C ARG A 109 6.94 -14.58 -13.05
N ILE A 110 8.00 -14.04 -13.66
CA ILE A 110 8.43 -12.65 -13.39
C ILE A 110 7.32 -11.66 -13.72
N LEU A 111 6.66 -11.83 -14.86
CA LEU A 111 5.56 -10.97 -15.27
C LEU A 111 4.41 -11.02 -14.26
N GLU A 112 3.98 -12.21 -13.85
CA GLU A 112 2.90 -12.39 -12.87
C GLU A 112 3.22 -11.76 -11.52
N ILE A 113 4.46 -11.93 -11.04
CA ILE A 113 4.91 -11.32 -9.79
C ILE A 113 4.86 -9.79 -9.90
N MET A 114 5.38 -9.22 -10.99
CA MET A 114 5.39 -7.77 -11.18
C MET A 114 3.97 -7.21 -11.33
N GLU A 115 3.07 -7.91 -12.04
CA GLU A 115 1.64 -7.56 -12.14
C GLU A 115 0.97 -7.60 -10.77
N ASN A 116 1.23 -8.63 -9.96
CA ASN A 116 0.70 -8.73 -8.59
C ASN A 116 1.16 -7.58 -7.71
N LEU A 117 2.44 -7.21 -7.79
CA LEU A 117 3.00 -6.06 -7.05
C LEU A 117 2.36 -4.74 -7.51
N GLY A 118 2.13 -4.57 -8.81
CA GLY A 118 1.37 -3.44 -9.34
C GLY A 118 -0.06 -3.39 -8.77
N ILE A 119 -0.75 -4.53 -8.71
CA ILE A 119 -2.15 -4.58 -8.25
C ILE A 119 -2.28 -4.02 -6.82
N ILE A 120 -1.29 -4.25 -5.96
CA ILE A 120 -1.26 -3.76 -4.58
C ILE A 120 -1.23 -2.25 -4.49
N ILE A 121 -0.44 -1.61 -5.35
CA ILE A 121 -0.23 -0.15 -5.35
C ILE A 121 -1.29 0.59 -6.20
N SER A 122 -2.19 -0.15 -6.84
CA SER A 122 -3.33 0.35 -7.62
C SER A 122 -4.64 0.31 -6.80
N ASN A 123 -5.77 0.68 -7.44
CA ASN A 123 -7.10 0.62 -6.83
C ASN A 123 -7.82 -0.74 -7.01
N ASP A 124 -7.14 -1.75 -7.58
CA ASP A 124 -7.78 -3.00 -8.01
C ASP A 124 -8.12 -3.96 -6.86
N LYS A 125 -7.18 -4.17 -5.93
CA LYS A 125 -7.32 -5.20 -4.88
C LYS A 125 -7.41 -4.63 -3.46
N TYR A 126 -6.54 -3.67 -3.14
CA TYR A 126 -6.49 -3.03 -1.83
C TYR A 126 -6.68 -1.53 -2.02
N TYR A 127 -7.89 -1.04 -1.75
CA TYR A 127 -8.22 0.40 -1.84
C TYR A 127 -8.83 0.90 -0.55
N PHE A 128 -8.66 2.19 -0.32
CA PHE A 128 -9.24 2.94 0.77
C PHE A 128 -10.38 3.78 0.24
N ILE A 129 -11.46 3.92 1.00
CA ILE A 129 -12.52 4.86 0.68
C ILE A 129 -12.20 6.18 1.36
N ALA A 130 -11.89 7.19 0.54
CA ALA A 130 -11.76 8.57 0.97
C ALA A 130 -12.99 9.38 0.64
N GLN A 131 -13.26 10.37 1.45
CA GLN A 131 -14.47 11.17 1.42
C GLN A 131 -14.13 12.65 1.32
N LYS A 132 -14.90 13.37 0.52
CA LYS A 132 -14.89 14.83 0.41
C LYS A 132 -16.29 15.33 0.68
N PHE A 133 -16.41 16.30 1.59
CA PHE A 133 -17.65 17.00 1.83
C PHE A 133 -17.73 18.23 0.91
N SER A 134 -18.74 18.25 0.05
CA SER A 134 -18.94 19.33 -0.93
C SER A 134 -20.42 19.67 -0.98
N LYS A 135 -20.77 20.92 -0.63
CA LYS A 135 -22.15 21.46 -0.75
C LYS A 135 -23.23 20.56 -0.13
N GLY A 136 -22.97 20.00 1.05
CA GLY A 136 -23.90 19.11 1.75
C GLY A 136 -24.00 17.69 1.19
N LYS A 137 -23.15 17.30 0.24
CA LYS A 137 -23.02 15.94 -0.27
C LYS A 137 -21.67 15.33 0.14
N ILE A 138 -21.70 14.02 0.40
CA ILE A 138 -20.50 13.20 0.59
C ILE A 138 -20.15 12.60 -0.77
N GLU A 139 -18.97 12.93 -1.27
CA GLU A 139 -18.38 12.30 -2.45
C GLU A 139 -17.35 11.28 -1.97
N GLU A 140 -17.48 10.03 -2.42
CA GLU A 140 -16.55 8.95 -2.10
C GLU A 140 -15.61 8.67 -3.28
N LYS A 141 -14.36 8.34 -2.96
CA LYS A 141 -13.32 8.02 -3.94
C LYS A 141 -12.46 6.87 -3.44
N LYS A 142 -12.15 5.94 -4.35
CA LYS A 142 -11.14 4.91 -4.11
C LYS A 142 -9.75 5.51 -4.19
N ILE A 143 -8.94 5.26 -3.16
CA ILE A 143 -7.57 5.71 -3.02
C ILE A 143 -6.67 4.49 -2.88
N SER A 144 -5.58 4.47 -3.64
CA SER A 144 -4.62 3.37 -3.66
C SER A 144 -3.53 3.55 -2.61
N LEU A 145 -2.76 2.49 -2.32
CA LEU A 145 -1.55 2.62 -1.50
C LEU A 145 -0.54 3.63 -2.06
N TRP A 146 -0.46 3.75 -3.40
CA TRP A 146 0.41 4.71 -4.04
C TRP A 146 -0.02 6.16 -3.79
N ASP A 147 -1.32 6.41 -3.76
CA ASP A 147 -1.85 7.74 -3.43
C ASP A 147 -1.50 8.12 -1.99
N ILE A 148 -1.57 7.16 -1.07
CA ILE A 148 -1.17 7.35 0.34
C ILE A 148 0.33 7.60 0.45
N TYR A 149 1.17 6.77 -0.19
CA TYR A 149 2.62 6.92 -0.19
C TYR A 149 3.06 8.29 -0.71
N ASN A 150 2.52 8.73 -1.85
CA ASN A 150 2.83 10.05 -2.39
C ASN A 150 2.37 11.18 -1.46
N SER A 151 1.18 11.07 -0.88
CA SER A 151 0.65 12.10 0.02
C SER A 151 1.52 12.26 1.26
N LEU A 152 1.95 11.14 1.86
CA LEU A 152 2.85 11.13 3.02
C LEU A 152 4.24 11.69 2.70
N LYS A 153 4.71 11.56 1.46
CA LYS A 153 5.97 12.16 0.99
C LYS A 153 5.89 13.69 0.88
N HIS A 154 4.72 14.22 0.55
CA HIS A 154 4.48 15.66 0.36
C HIS A 154 3.87 16.34 1.59
N SER A 155 4.23 15.87 2.79
CA SER A 155 3.91 16.51 4.07
C SER A 155 2.46 16.42 4.55
N CYS A 156 1.67 15.46 4.06
CA CYS A 156 0.40 15.13 4.72
C CYS A 156 0.70 14.47 6.07
N TYR A 157 0.40 15.18 7.17
CA TYR A 157 0.58 14.65 8.51
C TYR A 157 -0.74 14.05 9.01
N PRO A 158 -0.75 12.77 9.40
CA PRO A 158 -1.96 12.19 9.97
C PRO A 158 -2.33 12.91 11.27
N ARG A 159 -3.62 13.18 11.47
CA ARG A 159 -4.12 13.90 12.64
C ARG A 159 -5.25 13.12 13.31
N LYS A 160 -5.58 13.45 14.56
CA LYS A 160 -6.80 12.91 15.17
C LYS A 160 -8.03 13.47 14.43
N PRO A 161 -9.04 12.64 14.12
CA PRO A 161 -10.28 13.13 13.55
C PRO A 161 -11.00 14.05 14.54
N ASN A 162 -11.79 14.99 14.02
CA ASN A 162 -12.79 15.69 14.82
C ASN A 162 -13.95 14.72 15.02
N THR A 163 -13.81 13.82 15.98
CA THR A 163 -14.64 12.63 16.10
C THR A 163 -16.12 12.95 16.29
N TYR A 164 -17.00 12.30 15.51
CA TYR A 164 -18.42 12.18 15.80
C TYR A 164 -18.69 10.77 16.36
N ALA A 165 -19.40 10.67 17.48
CA ALA A 165 -19.94 9.40 17.94
C ALA A 165 -20.91 8.87 16.88
N TYR A 166 -20.75 7.61 16.48
CA TYR A 166 -21.61 6.93 15.52
C TYR A 166 -22.29 5.75 16.20
N PHE A 167 -23.59 5.58 15.97
CA PHE A 167 -24.35 4.45 16.52
C PHE A 167 -24.54 3.40 15.43
N LYS A 168 -24.13 2.17 15.71
CA LYS A 168 -24.43 1.01 14.85
C LYS A 168 -24.82 -0.18 15.73
N ASP A 169 -26.00 -0.74 15.48
CA ASP A 169 -26.54 -1.90 16.19
C ASP A 169 -26.55 -1.70 17.73
N ASP A 170 -27.07 -0.56 18.20
CA ASP A 170 -27.10 -0.12 19.61
C ASP A 170 -25.73 0.04 20.31
N ILE A 171 -24.64 -0.01 19.55
CA ILE A 171 -23.27 0.22 20.03
C ILE A 171 -22.81 1.61 19.56
N VAL A 172 -22.36 2.43 20.51
CA VAL A 172 -21.61 3.67 20.22
C VAL A 172 -20.22 3.29 19.73
N GLY A 173 -19.80 3.84 18.59
CA GLY A 173 -18.44 3.76 18.08
C GLY A 173 -17.96 5.14 17.61
N TYR A 174 -16.71 5.22 17.17
CA TYR A 174 -16.11 6.45 16.65
C TYR A 174 -15.53 6.22 15.26
N LYS A 175 -15.66 7.24 14.42
CA LYS A 175 -15.10 7.26 13.06
C LYS A 175 -13.60 7.58 13.15
N GLY A 176 -12.76 6.55 13.04
CA GLY A 176 -11.30 6.70 12.89
C GLY A 176 -10.52 7.06 14.15
N GLU A 177 -9.29 6.57 14.29
CA GLU A 177 -8.30 7.14 15.22
C GLU A 177 -7.39 8.16 14.50
N MET A 178 -7.15 7.94 13.21
CA MET A 178 -6.23 8.71 12.39
C MET A 178 -6.95 9.21 11.14
N LEU A 179 -6.86 10.50 10.85
CA LEU A 179 -7.38 11.14 9.64
C LEU A 179 -6.21 11.56 8.76
N LEU A 180 -6.21 11.08 7.52
CA LEU A 180 -5.29 11.51 6.48
C LEU A 180 -6.04 12.33 5.42
N ASN A 181 -5.49 13.48 5.09
CA ASN A 181 -5.94 14.26 3.95
C ASN A 181 -5.02 13.96 2.76
N ILE A 182 -5.62 13.76 1.59
CA ILE A 182 -4.96 13.47 0.34
C ILE A 182 -5.37 14.54 -0.66
N SER A 183 -4.37 15.26 -1.18
CA SER A 183 -4.57 16.19 -2.29
C SER A 183 -4.60 15.41 -3.61
N THR A 184 -5.71 15.48 -4.33
CA THR A 184 -5.85 14.95 -5.69
C THR A 184 -6.07 16.09 -6.69
N THR A 185 -5.99 15.78 -7.99
CA THR A 185 -6.36 16.73 -9.06
C THR A 185 -7.80 17.22 -8.98
N GLU A 186 -8.69 16.45 -8.34
CA GLU A 186 -10.13 16.75 -8.18
C GLU A 186 -10.46 17.44 -6.83
N GLY A 187 -9.42 17.71 -6.04
CA GLY A 187 -9.51 18.35 -4.73
C GLY A 187 -8.99 17.49 -3.59
N GLU A 188 -9.14 17.98 -2.37
CA GLU A 188 -8.71 17.32 -1.14
C GLU A 188 -9.77 16.32 -0.68
N TYR A 189 -9.35 15.07 -0.49
CA TYR A 189 -10.15 14.00 0.09
C TYR A 189 -9.57 13.64 1.44
N SER A 190 -10.40 13.13 2.34
CA SER A 190 -9.96 12.68 3.65
C SER A 190 -10.40 11.25 3.89
N PHE A 191 -9.55 10.44 4.51
CA PHE A 191 -9.94 9.09 4.91
C PHE A 191 -9.37 8.78 6.28
N GLU A 192 -10.11 7.94 6.98
CA GLU A 192 -9.78 7.56 8.34
C GLU A 192 -9.13 6.18 8.34
N ILE A 193 -8.04 6.02 9.10
CA ILE A 193 -7.31 4.79 9.34
C ILE A 193 -7.30 4.48 10.83
N PHE A 194 -7.18 3.21 11.18
CA PHE A 194 -7.25 2.70 12.55
C PHE A 194 -8.57 3.03 13.24
N GLY A 195 -9.63 3.28 12.46
CA GLY A 195 -10.99 3.26 12.97
C GLY A 195 -11.38 1.86 13.42
N GLY A 196 -12.15 1.77 14.49
CA GLY A 196 -12.58 0.52 15.07
C GLY A 196 -13.75 0.74 16.03
N TRP A 197 -14.27 -0.36 16.56
CA TRP A 197 -15.28 -0.32 17.62
C TRP A 197 -14.61 0.20 18.89
N VAL A 198 -14.89 1.45 19.28
CA VAL A 198 -14.55 1.91 20.63
C VAL A 198 -15.77 1.60 21.49
N ALA A 199 -15.64 0.60 22.35
CA ALA A 199 -16.68 0.29 23.31
C ALA A 199 -16.82 1.45 24.32
N PHE A 200 -18.02 1.65 24.84
CA PHE A 200 -18.22 2.55 25.97
C PHE A 200 -17.48 2.02 27.21
N GLU A 201 -17.20 2.91 28.16
CA GLU A 201 -16.54 2.58 29.42
C GLU A 201 -17.27 1.42 30.12
N GLY A 202 -16.55 0.32 30.39
CA GLY A 202 -17.08 -0.94 30.95
C GLY A 202 -17.40 -2.04 29.92
N ALA A 203 -17.20 -1.81 28.62
CA ALA A 203 -17.41 -2.81 27.55
C ALA A 203 -16.14 -3.07 26.71
N GLU A 204 -14.96 -2.70 27.20
CA GLU A 204 -13.66 -2.76 26.51
C GLU A 204 -13.31 -4.18 26.03
N GLU A 205 -13.73 -5.21 26.76
CA GLU A 205 -13.58 -6.63 26.41
C GLU A 205 -14.23 -6.99 25.06
N LEU A 206 -15.35 -6.34 24.71
CA LEU A 206 -16.06 -6.58 23.44
C LEU A 206 -15.25 -6.06 22.24
N ALA A 207 -14.54 -4.94 22.41
CA ALA A 207 -13.67 -4.38 21.39
C ALA A 207 -12.38 -5.21 21.21
N LYS A 208 -11.78 -5.69 22.31
CA LYS A 208 -10.55 -6.51 22.31
C LYS A 208 -10.72 -7.85 21.58
N SER A 209 -11.93 -8.40 21.52
CA SER A 209 -12.22 -9.69 20.87
C SER A 209 -12.25 -9.65 19.33
N LYS A 210 -12.21 -8.46 18.71
CA LYS A 210 -12.25 -8.30 17.24
C LYS A 210 -10.90 -7.78 16.74
N GLU A 211 -10.26 -8.54 15.84
CA GLU A 211 -9.05 -8.06 15.16
C GLU A 211 -9.34 -6.73 14.48
N ASN A 212 -8.49 -5.72 14.73
CA ASN A 212 -8.65 -4.41 14.12
C ASN A 212 -8.58 -4.55 12.59
N PRO A 213 -9.58 -4.06 11.84
CA PRO A 213 -9.64 -4.26 10.39
C PRO A 213 -8.46 -3.63 9.65
N TYR A 214 -7.88 -2.56 10.18
CA TYR A 214 -6.69 -1.92 9.61
C TYR A 214 -5.42 -2.70 9.90
N LEU A 215 -5.30 -3.29 11.10
CA LEU A 215 -4.16 -4.15 11.42
C LEU A 215 -4.17 -5.41 10.55
N LYS A 216 -5.34 -6.02 10.37
CA LYS A 216 -5.55 -7.11 9.42
C LYS A 216 -5.15 -6.70 8.00
N MET A 217 -5.60 -5.54 7.55
CA MET A 217 -5.26 -5.02 6.23
C MET A 217 -3.75 -4.79 6.06
N ILE A 218 -3.05 -4.24 7.06
CA ILE A 218 -1.59 -4.07 7.07
C ILE A 218 -0.90 -5.43 6.90
N LYS A 219 -1.33 -6.46 7.65
CA LYS A 219 -0.81 -7.82 7.52
C LYS A 219 -1.08 -8.41 6.15
N ASP A 220 -2.31 -8.29 5.65
CA ASP A 220 -2.72 -8.85 4.37
C ASP A 220 -1.91 -8.23 3.22
N ILE A 221 -1.75 -6.92 3.21
CA ILE A 221 -0.94 -6.20 2.22
C ILE A 221 0.52 -6.59 2.35
N GLY A 222 1.09 -6.49 3.56
CA GLY A 222 2.50 -6.75 3.81
C GLY A 222 2.92 -8.18 3.46
N ASN A 223 2.14 -9.18 3.92
CA ASN A 223 2.38 -10.59 3.60
C ASN A 223 2.21 -10.89 2.11
N TYR A 224 1.28 -10.21 1.44
CA TYR A 224 1.11 -10.38 0.00
C TYR A 224 2.30 -9.81 -0.78
N ILE A 225 2.88 -8.68 -0.35
CA ILE A 225 4.16 -8.18 -0.91
C ILE A 225 5.28 -9.19 -0.63
N ILE A 226 5.48 -9.57 0.64
CA ILE A 226 6.54 -10.52 1.05
C ILE A 226 6.50 -11.78 0.19
N LYS A 227 5.32 -12.39 0.02
CA LYS A 227 5.15 -13.56 -0.84
C LYS A 227 5.68 -13.33 -2.25
N ASN A 228 5.28 -12.23 -2.88
CA ASN A 228 5.73 -11.90 -4.24
C ASN A 228 7.25 -11.65 -4.30
N LEU A 229 7.85 -11.07 -3.27
CA LEU A 229 9.30 -10.89 -3.18
C LEU A 229 10.04 -12.22 -3.02
N THR A 230 9.54 -13.12 -2.18
CA THR A 230 10.06 -14.48 -2.02
C THR A 230 9.94 -15.25 -3.33
N ASP A 231 8.77 -15.20 -3.98
CA ASP A 231 8.56 -15.82 -5.29
C ASP A 231 9.55 -15.24 -6.34
N MET A 232 9.90 -13.95 -6.25
CA MET A 232 10.88 -13.32 -7.13
C MET A 232 12.30 -13.87 -6.89
N GLN A 233 12.69 -14.08 -5.62
CA GLN A 233 13.99 -14.65 -5.26
C GLN A 233 14.19 -16.06 -5.81
N GLU A 234 13.12 -16.85 -5.92
CA GLU A 234 13.19 -18.19 -6.50
C GLU A 234 13.35 -18.17 -8.02
N VAL A 235 12.90 -17.11 -8.67
CA VAL A 235 12.75 -17.06 -10.13
C VAL A 235 13.93 -16.39 -10.82
N ILE A 236 14.51 -15.33 -10.24
CA ILE A 236 15.60 -14.53 -10.84
C ILE A 236 16.97 -15.19 -10.65
#